data_AF-A0A1H8ZCR3-F1
#
_entry.id   AF-A0A1H8ZCR3-F1
#
_cell.length_a   1.000
_cell.length_b   1.000
_cell.length_c   1.000
_cell.angle_alpha   90.00
_cell.angle_beta   90.00
_cell.angle_gamma   90.00
#
_symmetry.space_group_name_H-M   'P 1'
#
loop_
_entity.id
_entity.type
_entity.pdbx_description
1 polymer ?
#
loop_
_entity_poly.entity_id
_entity_poly.type
_entity_poly.pdbx_seq_one_letter_code
_entity_poly.pdbx_strand_id
1 'polypeptide(L)' 'MAQPDRARMRNCRDCDGFAAVAITTGTRHRDGSRVTVRVACPACRGAGTTPLRSAVSAGGRA' A
#
# COMPACT_ATOMS: atom_id res chain seq x y z
N MET A 1 -20.59 22.49 -0.73
CA MET A 1 -19.21 21.96 -0.70
C MET A 1 -19.27 20.50 -1.11
N ALA A 2 -18.94 20.17 -2.36
CA ALA A 2 -18.85 18.77 -2.80
C ALA A 2 -17.55 18.19 -2.27
N GLN A 3 -17.63 17.15 -1.43
CA GLN A 3 -16.45 16.36 -1.14
C GLN A 3 -16.00 15.70 -2.44
N PRO A 4 -14.71 15.78 -2.80
CA PRO A 4 -14.21 14.94 -3.87
C PRO A 4 -14.57 13.51 -3.47
N ASP A 5 -15.28 12.82 -4.37
CA ASP A 5 -15.53 11.39 -4.28
C ASP A 5 -14.28 10.75 -3.67
N ARG A 6 -14.42 10.23 -2.46
CA ARG A 6 -13.32 9.58 -1.79
C ARG A 6 -13.14 8.28 -2.55
N ALA A 7 -12.32 8.35 -3.61
CA ALA A 7 -12.07 7.27 -4.55
C ALA A 7 -12.05 5.98 -3.76
N ARG A 8 -13.03 5.10 -4.01
CA ARG A 8 -13.24 3.92 -3.20
C ARG A 8 -11.95 3.09 -3.34
N MET A 9 -11.13 3.02 -2.30
CA MET A 9 -9.91 2.22 -2.29
C MET A 9 -10.18 0.92 -1.55
N ARG A 10 -9.62 -0.19 -2.03
CA ARG A 10 -9.61 -1.46 -1.31
C ARG A 10 -8.21 -1.73 -0.76
N ASN A 11 -8.12 -2.44 0.34
CA ASN A 11 -6.84 -2.94 0.84
C ASN A 11 -6.15 -3.76 -0.26
N CYS A 12 -4.84 -3.59 -0.39
CA CYS A 12 -4.04 -4.40 -1.29
C CYS A 12 -4.12 -5.86 -0.84
N ARG A 13 -4.44 -6.77 -1.77
CA ARG A 13 -4.59 -8.21 -1.46
C ARG A 13 -3.28 -8.89 -1.10
N ASP A 14 -2.15 -8.40 -1.63
CA ASP A 14 -0.84 -9.01 -1.42
C ASP A 14 -0.26 -8.75 -0.02
N CYS A 15 -0.62 -7.63 0.59
CA CYS A 15 -0.12 -7.24 1.92
C CYS A 15 -1.23 -7.01 2.95
N ASP A 16 -2.49 -7.20 2.56
CA ASP A 16 -3.69 -7.02 3.39
C ASP A 16 -3.78 -5.66 4.13
N GLY A 17 -3.12 -4.64 3.62
CA GLY A 17 -3.02 -3.31 4.24
C GLY A 17 -1.72 -3.05 5.03
N PHE A 18 -0.90 -4.07 5.30
CA PHE A 18 0.43 -3.93 5.93
C PHE A 18 1.52 -3.61 4.90
N ALA A 19 1.43 -2.41 4.34
CA ALA A 19 2.17 -2.03 3.14
C ALA A 19 3.69 -1.85 3.33
N ALA A 20 4.15 -1.66 4.57
CA ALA A 20 5.56 -1.46 4.85
C ALA A 20 5.93 -1.94 6.26
N VAL A 21 7.12 -2.52 6.37
CA VAL A 21 7.69 -3.01 7.62
C VAL A 21 9.11 -2.51 7.79
N ALA A 22 9.54 -2.41 9.05
CA ALA A 22 10.92 -2.11 9.42
C ALA A 22 11.58 -3.40 9.93
N ILE A 23 12.72 -3.76 9.34
CA ILE A 23 13.49 -4.94 9.70
C ILE A 23 14.81 -4.48 10.29
N THR A 24 15.01 -4.76 11.57
CA THR A 24 16.30 -4.56 12.23
C THR A 24 17.25 -5.64 11.75
N THR A 25 18.34 -5.24 11.12
CA THR A 25 19.39 -6.16 10.70
C THR A 25 20.30 -6.49 11.88
N GLY A 26 21.11 -7.55 11.73
CA GLY A 26 22.13 -7.91 12.73
C GLY A 26 23.29 -6.92 12.82
N THR A 27 23.37 -5.95 11.89
CA THR A 27 24.46 -4.98 11.83
C THR A 27 24.16 -3.73 12.65
N ARG A 28 25.24 -3.08 13.12
CA ARG A 28 25.17 -1.82 13.86
C ARG A 28 25.89 -0.72 13.09
N HIS A 29 25.35 0.48 13.17
CA HIS A 29 26.03 1.70 12.78
C HIS A 29 27.22 1.96 13.72
N ARG A 30 28.12 2.85 13.30
CA ARG A 30 29.33 3.21 14.06
C ARG A 30 29.03 3.83 15.42
N ASP A 31 27.87 4.48 15.55
CA ASP A 31 27.36 5.07 16.78
C ASP A 31 26.71 4.03 17.73
N GLY A 32 26.67 2.75 17.34
CA GLY A 32 26.09 1.67 18.12
C GLY A 32 24.59 1.42 17.87
N SER A 33 23.90 2.28 17.11
CA SER A 33 22.51 2.06 16.73
C SER A 33 22.37 0.88 15.76
N ARG A 34 21.22 0.21 15.76
CA ARG A 34 21.00 -0.96 14.88
C ARG A 34 20.55 -0.51 13.50
N VAL A 35 21.17 -1.08 12.46
CA VAL A 35 20.78 -0.79 11.07
C VAL A 35 19.41 -1.38 10.82
N THR A 36 18.46 -0.55 10.41
CA THR A 36 17.09 -0.93 10.11
C THR A 36 16.80 -0.68 8.64
N VAL A 37 16.29 -1.68 7.93
CA VAL A 37 15.87 -1.55 6.53
C VAL A 37 14.34 -1.48 6.46
N ARG A 38 13.82 -0.59 5.61
CA ARG A 38 12.39 -0.49 5.34
C ARG A 38 12.07 -1.26 4.06
N VAL A 39 11.14 -2.21 4.16
CA VAL A 39 10.65 -2.98 3.02
C VAL A 39 9.21 -2.58 2.78
N ALA A 40 8.87 -2.29 1.52
CA ALA A 40 7.52 -1.97 1.09
C ALA A 40 6.95 -3.07 0.19
N CYS A 41 5.63 -3.27 0.25
CA CYS A 41 4.93 -4.17 -0.66
C CYS A 41 5.10 -3.68 -2.11
N PRO A 42 5.65 -4.49 -3.04
CA PRO A 42 5.92 -4.05 -4.40
C PRO A 42 4.62 -3.86 -5.21
N ALA A 43 3.56 -4.60 -4.91
CA ALA A 43 2.28 -4.53 -5.62
C ALA A 43 1.56 -3.18 -5.42
N CYS A 44 1.54 -2.66 -4.18
CA CYS A 44 0.94 -1.36 -3.87
C CYS A 44 1.98 -0.24 -3.67
N ARG A 45 3.28 -0.54 -3.80
CA ARG A 45 4.40 0.39 -3.57
C ARG A 45 4.33 1.10 -2.20
N GLY A 46 3.87 0.39 -1.19
CA GLY A 46 3.74 0.93 0.17
C GLY A 46 2.46 1.73 0.46
N ALA A 47 1.52 1.83 -0.48
CA ALA A 47 0.25 2.54 -0.26
C ALA A 47 -0.75 1.77 0.64
N GLY A 48 -0.63 0.44 0.73
CA GLY A 48 -1.52 -0.43 1.50
C GLY A 48 -2.90 -0.62 0.89
N THR A 49 -3.18 0.12 -0.17
CA THR A 49 -4.43 0.07 -0.91
C THR A 49 -4.15 0.04 -2.39
N THR A 50 -5.10 -0.52 -3.14
CA THR A 50 -5.13 -0.46 -4.59
C THR A 50 -6.37 0.35 -5.01
N PRO A 51 -6.24 1.27 -5.98
CA PRO A 51 -7.40 1.97 -6.51
C PRO A 51 -8.39 0.93 -7.06
N LEU A 52 -9.67 1.08 -6.72
CA LEU A 52 -10.69 0.31 -7.43
C LEU A 52 -10.64 0.74 -8.89
N ARG A 53 -10.43 -0.23 -9.79
CA ARG A 53 -10.74 0.02 -11.20
C ARG A 53 -12.22 0.38 -11.22
N SER A 54 -12.55 1.61 -11.55
CA SER A 54 -13.93 2.00 -11.79
C SER A 54 -14.47 1.03 -12.83
N ALA A 55 -15.40 0.16 -12.42
CA ALA A 55 -16.10 -0.65 -13.39
C ALA A 55 -16.81 0.35 -14.30
N VAL A 56 -16.37 0.45 -15.56
CA VAL A 56 -17.24 0.95 -16.60
C VAL A 56 -18.45 0.04 -16.54
N SER A 57 -19.58 0.56 -16.08
CA SER A 57 -20.86 -0.10 -16.26
C SER A 57 -21.01 -0.26 -17.76
N ALA A 58 -20.75 -1.46 -18.28
CA ALA A 58 -21.14 -1.82 -19.62
C ALA A 58 -22.67 -1.76 -19.62
N GLY A 59 -23.20 -0.62 -20.03
CA GLY A 59 -24.62 -0.46 -20.31
C GLY A 59 -25.01 -1.48 -21.36
N GLY A 60 -26.00 -2.30 -21.02
CA GLY A 60 -26.68 -3.21 -21.94
C GLY A 60 -26.64 -4.65 -21.46
N ARG A 61 -27.82 -5.22 -21.20
CA ARG A 61 -28.55 -6.01 -22.21
C ARG A 61 -30.07 -5.91 -21.99
N ALA A 62 -30.77 -6.09 -23.10
CA ALA A 62 -32.21 -5.90 -23.36
C ALA A 62 -33.12 -6.89 -22.64
#